data_AF-A0A654E6X8-F1
#
_entry.id   AF-A0A654E6X8-F1
#
_cell.length_a   1.000
_cell.length_b   1.000
_cell.length_c   1.000
_cell.angle_alpha   90.00
_cell.angle_beta   90.00
_cell.angle_gamma   90.00
#
_symmetry.space_group_name_H-M   'P 1'
#
loop_
_entity.id
_entity.type
_entity.pdbx_description
1 polymer ?
#
loop_
_entity_poly.entity_id
_entity_poly.type
_entity_poly.pdbx_seq_one_letter_code
_entity_poly.pdbx_strand_id
1 'polypeptide(L)'
;MIITPDFVWTHMAKTGGYSVHRMISLVGDENIQLDPLGGEWSDYRRHEPFWMRSEKCGYDITANKIKVLTIRRLPAWILSFGEFKKREEGFEFDLQELSKGYFKHEKRDMVSGGLSDPGSYDTHHADEALAYYRPETIDHWWKQESLNEDVVCFLGRFYTLTPLQIKQMSCSHENSNEYDRNLGKRFSQRQLEELYHNCPLWSTYEQKVYGSLLV
;
A
#
# COMPACT_ATOMS: atom_id res chain seq x y z
N MET A 1 -6.81 -6.47 -5.11
CA MET A 1 -6.23 -7.67 -4.49
C MET A 1 -5.70 -8.58 -5.59
N ILE A 2 -4.79 -9.47 -5.23
CA ILE A 2 -4.28 -10.54 -6.09
C ILE A 2 -4.36 -11.83 -5.30
N ILE A 3 -5.01 -12.85 -5.85
CA ILE A 3 -5.19 -14.16 -5.23
C ILE A 3 -4.55 -15.19 -6.15
N THR A 4 -3.58 -15.94 -5.63
CA THR A 4 -2.90 -17.04 -6.33
C THR A 4 -3.11 -18.35 -5.57
N PRO A 5 -2.67 -19.51 -6.08
CA PRO A 5 -2.66 -20.75 -5.29
C PRO A 5 -1.88 -20.64 -3.97
N ASP A 6 -0.74 -19.95 -3.96
CA ASP A 6 0.24 -19.97 -2.86
C ASP A 6 0.22 -18.73 -1.97
N PHE A 7 -0.23 -17.58 -2.47
CA PHE A 7 -0.25 -16.34 -1.71
C PHE A 7 -1.43 -15.45 -2.08
N VAL A 8 -1.70 -14.49 -1.21
CA VAL A 8 -2.68 -13.44 -1.41
C VAL A 8 -2.08 -12.10 -1.05
N TRP A 9 -2.23 -11.12 -1.94
CA TRP A 9 -1.73 -9.77 -1.76
C TRP A 9 -2.86 -8.75 -1.79
N THR A 10 -2.85 -7.82 -0.85
CA THR A 10 -3.76 -6.67 -0.88
C THR A 10 -2.99 -5.35 -1.00
N HIS A 11 -3.65 -4.35 -1.57
CA HIS A 11 -3.04 -3.06 -1.90
C HIS A 11 -3.38 -2.01 -0.83
N MET A 12 -2.44 -1.72 0.06
CA MET A 12 -2.50 -0.49 0.83
C MET A 12 -2.31 0.72 -0.10
N ALA A 13 -3.16 1.73 0.01
CA ALA A 13 -3.04 2.90 -0.86
C ALA A 13 -1.64 3.53 -0.78
N LYS A 14 -1.12 3.99 -1.93
CA LYS A 14 0.17 4.68 -2.08
C LYS A 14 1.42 3.84 -1.75
N THR A 15 1.30 2.51 -1.80
CA THR A 15 2.41 1.55 -1.72
C THR A 15 2.61 0.77 -3.03
N GLY A 16 2.54 1.46 -4.18
CA GLY A 16 2.94 0.88 -5.47
C GLY A 16 2.03 -0.18 -6.10
N GLY A 17 0.73 -0.22 -5.75
CA GLY A 17 -0.15 -1.30 -6.20
C GLY A 17 -0.29 -1.48 -7.71
N TYR A 18 -0.25 -0.38 -8.49
CA TYR A 18 -0.25 -0.47 -9.96
C TYR A 18 1.00 -1.19 -10.48
N SER A 19 2.16 -0.93 -9.88
CA SER A 19 3.41 -1.58 -10.26
C SER A 19 3.39 -3.06 -9.90
N VAL A 20 2.93 -3.40 -8.68
CA VAL A 20 2.76 -4.81 -8.27
C VAL A 20 1.82 -5.57 -9.21
N HIS A 21 0.67 -4.99 -9.52
CA HIS A 21 -0.31 -5.61 -10.41
C HIS A 21 0.24 -5.81 -11.83
N ARG A 22 0.92 -4.80 -12.40
CA ARG A 22 1.60 -4.93 -13.69
C ARG A 22 2.70 -6.00 -13.65
N MET A 23 3.48 -6.08 -12.58
CA MET A 23 4.51 -7.11 -12.45
C MET A 23 3.89 -8.50 -12.43
N ILE A 24 2.85 -8.72 -11.63
CA ILE A 24 2.23 -10.04 -11.50
C ILE A 24 1.47 -10.43 -12.78
N SER A 25 0.88 -9.48 -13.51
CA SER A 25 0.22 -9.79 -14.80
C SER A 25 1.20 -10.33 -15.85
N LEU A 26 2.49 -9.98 -15.76
CA LEU A 26 3.53 -10.52 -16.64
C LEU A 26 3.83 -12.00 -16.39
N VAL A 27 3.42 -12.58 -15.25
CA VAL A 27 3.58 -14.01 -14.97
C VAL A 27 2.75 -14.84 -15.95
N GLY A 28 1.54 -14.36 -16.29
CA GLY A 28 0.67 -15.00 -17.28
C GLY A 28 0.07 -16.34 -16.86
N ASP A 29 0.07 -16.66 -15.56
CA ASP A 29 -0.55 -17.88 -15.03
C ASP A 29 -2.07 -17.68 -14.87
N GLU A 30 -2.84 -18.61 -15.45
CA GLU A 30 -4.31 -18.58 -15.44
C GLU A 30 -4.94 -18.74 -14.05
N ASN A 31 -4.19 -19.26 -13.08
CA ASN A 31 -4.64 -19.42 -11.70
C ASN A 31 -4.47 -18.14 -10.87
N ILE A 32 -3.88 -17.09 -11.43
CA ILE A 32 -3.75 -15.79 -10.78
C ILE A 32 -5.01 -14.98 -11.03
N GLN A 33 -5.75 -14.70 -9.97
CA GLN A 33 -6.88 -13.79 -9.99
C GLN A 33 -6.40 -12.38 -9.66
N LEU A 34 -6.58 -11.47 -10.62
CA LEU A 34 -6.27 -10.06 -10.48
C LEU A 34 -7.57 -9.28 -10.36
N ASP A 35 -7.81 -8.64 -9.21
CA ASP A 35 -8.86 -7.62 -9.16
C ASP A 35 -8.51 -6.49 -10.14
N PRO A 36 -9.51 -5.84 -10.74
CA PRO A 36 -9.27 -4.71 -11.61
C PRO A 36 -8.60 -3.55 -10.86
N LEU A 37 -7.62 -2.90 -11.52
CA LEU A 37 -6.96 -1.71 -10.98
C LEU A 37 -7.81 -0.45 -11.07
N GLY A 38 -8.82 -0.44 -11.94
CA GLY A 38 -9.75 0.67 -12.17
C GLY A 38 -11.11 0.15 -12.66
N GLY A 39 -12.13 1.00 -12.67
CA GLY A 39 -13.51 0.62 -12.94
C GLY A 39 -14.47 1.65 -12.36
N GLU A 40 -15.77 1.40 -12.41
CA GLU A 40 -16.70 2.21 -11.62
C GLU A 40 -16.27 2.19 -10.15
N TRP A 41 -16.38 3.35 -9.49
CA TRP A 41 -16.00 3.51 -8.08
C TRP A 41 -16.76 2.60 -7.11
N SER A 42 -17.82 1.94 -7.58
CA SER A 42 -18.55 0.86 -6.93
C SER A 42 -17.74 -0.42 -6.76
N ASP A 43 -16.61 -0.57 -7.47
CA ASP A 43 -15.75 -1.75 -7.48
C ASP A 43 -14.38 -1.49 -6.81
N TYR A 44 -14.42 -0.97 -5.58
CA TYR A 44 -13.23 -0.58 -4.80
C TYR A 44 -12.50 -1.76 -4.12
N ARG A 45 -12.69 -2.96 -4.67
CA ARG A 45 -12.15 -4.24 -4.20
C ARG A 45 -10.63 -4.22 -3.95
N ARG A 46 -9.89 -3.37 -4.68
CA ARG A 46 -8.42 -3.39 -4.64
C ARG A 46 -7.80 -3.05 -3.28
N HIS A 47 -8.45 -2.21 -2.46
CA HIS A 47 -7.96 -1.74 -1.16
C HIS A 47 -8.57 -2.49 0.04
N GLU A 48 -9.36 -3.54 -0.21
CA GLU A 48 -9.97 -4.30 0.88
C GLU A 48 -8.92 -5.13 1.63
N PRO A 49 -8.92 -5.11 2.97
CA PRO A 49 -8.09 -6.01 3.74
C PRO A 49 -8.61 -7.45 3.61
N PHE A 50 -7.76 -8.44 3.90
CA PHE A 50 -8.11 -9.84 3.70
C PHE A 50 -9.37 -10.27 4.46
N TRP A 51 -9.53 -9.82 5.71
CA TRP A 51 -10.67 -10.17 6.54
C TRP A 51 -12.00 -9.70 5.93
N MET A 52 -12.03 -8.49 5.37
CA MET A 52 -13.22 -7.92 4.74
C MET A 52 -13.55 -8.67 3.45
N ARG A 53 -12.55 -8.99 2.64
CA ARG A 53 -12.77 -9.76 1.41
C ARG A 53 -13.25 -11.18 1.72
N SER A 54 -12.67 -11.86 2.71
CA SER A 54 -13.13 -13.19 3.14
C SER A 54 -14.59 -13.18 3.59
N GLU A 55 -15.00 -12.16 4.35
CA GLU A 55 -16.40 -11.98 4.75
C GLU A 55 -17.33 -11.78 3.54
N LYS A 56 -16.96 -10.87 2.61
CA LYS A 56 -17.76 -10.60 1.40
C LYS A 56 -17.89 -11.82 0.47
N CYS A 57 -16.84 -12.64 0.38
CA CYS A 57 -16.84 -13.83 -0.47
C CYS A 57 -17.47 -15.06 0.21
N GLY A 58 -17.67 -15.04 1.53
CA GLY A 58 -18.21 -16.17 2.29
C GLY A 58 -17.24 -17.34 2.49
N TYR A 59 -15.93 -17.12 2.28
CA TYR A 59 -14.87 -18.10 2.55
C TYR A 59 -13.54 -17.41 2.88
N ASP A 60 -12.64 -18.09 3.58
CA ASP A 60 -11.32 -17.54 3.88
C ASP A 60 -10.40 -17.59 2.67
N ILE A 61 -10.21 -16.43 2.01
CA ILE A 61 -9.31 -16.30 0.85
C ILE A 61 -7.84 -16.52 1.20
N THR A 62 -7.49 -16.48 2.49
CA THR A 62 -6.12 -16.63 3.00
C THR A 62 -5.79 -18.06 3.42
N ALA A 63 -6.77 -18.96 3.39
CA ALA A 63 -6.61 -20.34 3.83
C ALA A 63 -5.45 -21.03 3.09
N ASN A 64 -4.45 -21.48 3.85
CA ASN A 64 -3.22 -22.12 3.37
C ASN A 64 -2.38 -21.27 2.39
N LYS A 65 -2.50 -19.93 2.44
CA LYS A 65 -1.75 -19.00 1.59
C LYS A 65 -0.91 -18.05 2.43
N ILE A 66 0.19 -17.58 1.85
CA ILE A 66 1.01 -16.51 2.42
C ILE A 66 0.27 -15.18 2.25
N LYS A 67 0.08 -14.43 3.34
CA LYS A 67 -0.45 -13.06 3.30
C LYS A 67 0.67 -12.07 3.03
N VAL A 68 0.54 -11.33 1.94
CA VAL A 68 1.54 -10.37 1.48
C VAL A 68 0.97 -8.96 1.50
N LEU A 69 1.73 -8.01 2.05
CA LEU A 69 1.38 -6.58 2.01
C LEU A 69 2.60 -5.77 1.59
N THR A 70 2.35 -4.67 0.87
CA THR A 70 3.41 -3.70 0.58
C THR A 70 3.41 -2.62 1.66
N ILE A 71 4.60 -2.29 2.17
CA ILE A 71 4.82 -1.17 3.08
C ILE A 71 5.72 -0.13 2.40
N ARG A 72 5.59 1.12 2.84
CA ARG A 72 6.45 2.22 2.43
C ARG A 72 6.93 2.93 3.68
N ARG A 73 8.13 3.52 3.63
CA ARG A 73 8.65 4.38 4.70
C ARG A 73 7.61 5.45 5.06
N LEU A 74 7.27 5.61 6.34
CA LEU A 74 6.17 6.44 6.82
C LEU A 74 6.20 7.88 6.26
N PRO A 75 7.32 8.63 6.32
CA PRO A 75 7.36 9.99 5.79
C PRO A 75 7.12 10.04 4.28
N ALA A 76 7.62 9.05 3.54
CA ALA A 76 7.41 8.94 2.10
C ALA A 76 5.97 8.56 1.76
N TRP A 77 5.35 7.70 2.57
CA TRP A 77 3.95 7.31 2.41
C TRP A 77 3.02 8.49 2.64
N ILE A 78 3.12 9.16 3.80
CA ILE A 78 2.18 10.23 4.16
C ILE A 78 2.30 11.44 3.23
N LEU A 79 3.53 11.80 2.83
CA LEU A 79 3.75 12.83 1.81
C LEU A 79 3.12 12.43 0.47
N SER A 80 3.33 11.18 0.05
CA SER A 80 2.75 10.71 -1.20
C SER A 80 1.22 10.68 -1.17
N PHE A 81 0.64 10.50 0.01
CA PHE A 81 -0.79 10.54 0.23
C PHE A 81 -1.32 11.98 0.11
N GLY A 82 -0.70 12.92 0.83
CA GLY A 82 -1.04 14.35 0.75
C GLY A 82 -0.94 14.90 -0.67
N GLU A 83 0.16 14.64 -1.37
CA GLU A 83 0.37 15.11 -2.75
C GLU A 83 -0.64 14.51 -3.73
N PHE A 84 -1.07 13.26 -3.51
CA PHE A 84 -2.14 12.66 -4.30
C PHE A 84 -3.48 13.36 -4.07
N LYS A 85 -3.85 13.58 -2.79
CA LYS A 85 -5.10 14.25 -2.43
C LYS A 85 -5.14 15.71 -2.89
N LYS A 86 -4.01 16.40 -2.85
CA LYS A 86 -3.86 17.73 -3.45
C LYS A 86 -4.17 17.73 -4.94
N ARG A 87 -3.59 16.79 -5.68
CA ARG A 87 -3.74 16.72 -7.14
C ARG A 87 -5.15 16.30 -7.57
N GLU A 88 -5.69 15.22 -6.98
CA GLU A 88 -6.97 14.65 -7.43
C GLU A 88 -8.18 15.38 -6.85
N GLU A 89 -8.07 15.95 -5.65
CA GLU A 89 -9.20 16.46 -4.88
C GLU A 89 -9.04 17.93 -4.47
N GLY A 90 -7.91 18.56 -4.82
CA GLY A 90 -7.66 19.98 -4.53
C GLY A 90 -7.40 20.28 -3.05
N PHE A 91 -7.13 19.26 -2.23
CA PHE A 91 -6.86 19.48 -0.80
C PHE A 91 -5.47 20.02 -0.55
N GLU A 92 -5.41 21.13 0.18
CA GLU A 92 -4.18 21.55 0.83
C GLU A 92 -3.97 20.73 2.11
N PHE A 93 -2.72 20.35 2.35
CA PHE A 93 -2.30 19.69 3.58
C PHE A 93 -1.23 20.55 4.27
N ASP A 94 -1.31 20.60 5.60
CA ASP A 94 -0.30 21.24 6.42
C ASP A 94 0.79 20.20 6.76
N LEU A 95 2.05 20.56 6.51
CA LEU A 95 3.19 19.71 6.89
C LEU A 95 3.23 19.45 8.40
N GLN A 96 2.70 20.36 9.22
CA GLN A 96 2.58 20.16 10.67
C GLN A 96 1.50 19.12 11.04
N GLU A 97 0.43 18.99 10.25
CA GLU A 97 -0.55 17.91 10.43
C GLU A 97 0.08 16.58 9.99
N LEU A 98 0.80 16.58 8.87
CA LEU A 98 1.51 15.39 8.39
C LEU A 98 2.59 14.93 9.39
N SER A 99 3.30 15.84 10.05
CA SER A 99 4.29 15.47 11.08
C SER A 99 3.67 14.87 12.34
N LYS A 100 2.35 14.99 12.50
CA LYS A 100 1.58 14.32 13.56
C LYS A 100 0.91 13.03 13.09
N GLY A 101 1.16 12.60 11.86
CA GLY A 101 0.58 11.37 11.31
C GLY A 101 -0.82 11.54 10.71
N TYR A 102 -1.37 12.76 10.66
CA TYR A 102 -2.71 13.01 10.16
C TYR A 102 -2.74 13.19 8.64
N PHE A 103 -3.78 12.67 8.00
CA PHE A 103 -4.06 12.87 6.57
C PHE A 103 -5.56 12.86 6.32
N LYS A 104 -5.99 13.47 5.21
CA LYS A 104 -7.40 13.46 4.80
C LYS A 104 -7.69 12.27 3.89
N HIS A 105 -8.72 11.50 4.23
CA HIS A 105 -9.23 10.41 3.41
C HIS A 105 -10.74 10.46 3.33
N GLU A 106 -11.30 9.83 2.32
CA GLU A 106 -12.73 9.65 2.22
C GLU A 106 -13.21 8.61 3.24
N LYS A 107 -14.32 8.91 3.94
CA LYS A 107 -14.85 8.10 5.05
C LYS A 107 -15.15 6.65 4.66
N ARG A 108 -15.56 6.45 3.40
CA ARG A 108 -15.95 5.15 2.84
C ARG A 108 -14.84 4.10 2.90
N ASP A 109 -13.58 4.52 2.90
CA ASP A 109 -12.43 3.62 2.70
C ASP A 109 -11.89 2.98 3.98
N MET A 110 -12.21 3.56 5.15
CA MET A 110 -11.60 3.17 6.43
C MET A 110 -12.59 2.68 7.49
N VAL A 111 -13.91 2.82 7.28
CA VAL A 111 -14.93 2.55 8.32
C VAL A 111 -16.01 1.55 7.90
N SER A 112 -16.63 1.70 6.73
CA SER A 112 -17.83 0.93 6.39
C SER A 112 -17.71 0.07 5.14
N GLY A 113 -16.76 0.36 4.23
CA GLY A 113 -16.76 -0.22 2.88
C GLY A 113 -18.07 0.03 2.12
N GLY A 114 -18.92 0.92 2.62
CA GLY A 114 -20.22 1.26 2.10
C GLY A 114 -20.11 2.37 1.06
N LEU A 115 -20.85 2.25 -0.03
CA LEU A 115 -20.84 3.20 -1.15
C LEU A 115 -21.73 4.44 -0.93
N SER A 116 -22.27 4.62 0.28
CA SER A 116 -23.08 5.79 0.63
C SER A 116 -22.19 7.02 0.85
N ASP A 117 -22.57 8.15 0.25
CA ASP A 117 -21.97 9.48 0.42
C ASP A 117 -20.54 9.68 -0.15
N PRO A 118 -20.34 9.48 -1.48
CA PRO A 118 -19.10 9.87 -2.14
C PRO A 118 -18.80 11.36 -1.94
N GLY A 119 -17.54 11.69 -1.64
CA GLY A 119 -17.09 13.06 -1.38
C GLY A 119 -17.16 13.51 0.08
N SER A 120 -17.48 12.61 1.03
CA SER A 120 -17.36 12.89 2.46
C SER A 120 -15.97 12.51 2.99
N TYR A 121 -15.22 13.50 3.47
CA TYR A 121 -13.85 13.33 3.93
C TYR A 121 -13.74 13.47 5.45
N ASP A 122 -12.78 12.76 6.02
CA ASP A 122 -12.39 12.86 7.43
C ASP A 122 -10.87 12.91 7.56
N THR A 123 -10.43 13.35 8.74
CA THR A 123 -9.04 13.26 9.12
C THR A 123 -8.80 11.91 9.77
N HIS A 124 -7.84 11.16 9.23
CA HIS A 124 -7.41 9.87 9.74
C HIS A 124 -5.96 9.92 10.19
N HIS A 125 -5.58 8.95 11.01
CA HIS A 125 -4.20 8.80 11.48
C HIS A 125 -3.47 7.65 10.76
N ALA A 126 -2.19 7.80 10.49
CA ALA A 126 -1.40 6.81 9.72
C ALA A 126 -1.42 5.41 10.36
N ASP A 127 -1.39 5.34 11.69
CA ASP A 127 -1.51 4.07 12.40
C ASP A 127 -2.88 3.41 12.22
N GLU A 128 -3.97 4.19 12.10
CA GLU A 128 -5.30 3.64 11.78
C GLU A 128 -5.30 3.03 10.38
N ALA A 129 -4.64 3.71 9.44
CA ALA A 129 -4.48 3.24 8.06
C ALA A 129 -3.79 1.88 8.01
N LEU A 130 -2.71 1.69 8.78
CA LEU A 130 -2.00 0.42 8.85
C LEU A 130 -2.79 -0.63 9.64
N ALA A 131 -3.36 -0.26 10.79
CA ALA A 131 -4.13 -1.16 11.67
C ALA A 131 -5.32 -1.80 10.96
N TYR A 132 -5.95 -1.08 10.02
CA TYR A 132 -7.04 -1.59 9.19
C TYR A 132 -6.68 -2.88 8.42
N TYR A 133 -5.40 -3.04 8.06
CA TYR A 133 -4.88 -4.23 7.39
C TYR A 133 -4.41 -5.34 8.34
N ARG A 134 -4.52 -5.15 9.66
CA ARG A 134 -4.09 -6.11 10.70
C ARG A 134 -2.64 -6.58 10.46
N PRO A 135 -1.65 -5.67 10.56
CA PRO A 135 -0.27 -5.91 10.14
C PRO A 135 0.38 -7.10 10.86
N GLU A 136 -0.09 -7.46 12.05
CA GLU A 136 0.34 -8.63 12.82
C GLU A 136 0.02 -9.95 12.14
N THR A 137 -0.93 -9.95 11.21
CA THR A 137 -1.34 -11.13 10.44
C THR A 137 -0.58 -11.26 9.11
N ILE A 138 0.31 -10.33 8.77
CA ILE A 138 1.04 -10.34 7.50
C ILE A 138 2.28 -11.23 7.60
N ASP A 139 2.38 -12.21 6.70
CA ASP A 139 3.47 -13.19 6.67
C ASP A 139 4.69 -12.66 5.90
N HIS A 140 4.46 -11.86 4.86
CA HIS A 140 5.52 -11.30 4.02
C HIS A 140 5.28 -9.85 3.66
N TRP A 141 6.35 -9.05 3.68
CA TRP A 141 6.32 -7.62 3.38
C TRP A 141 7.15 -7.32 2.14
N TRP A 142 6.57 -6.57 1.21
CA TRP A 142 7.32 -5.94 0.12
C TRP A 142 7.59 -4.48 0.46
N LYS A 143 8.85 -4.04 0.31
CA LYS A 143 9.26 -2.66 0.54
C LYS A 143 9.03 -1.85 -0.73
N GLN A 144 8.33 -0.73 -0.64
CA GLN A 144 8.13 0.15 -1.79
C GLN A 144 9.45 0.65 -2.40
N GLU A 145 10.46 0.89 -1.57
CA GLU A 145 11.77 1.41 -1.96
C GLU A 145 12.64 0.34 -2.67
N SER A 146 12.29 -0.94 -2.53
CA SER A 146 12.95 -2.08 -3.20
C SER A 146 11.93 -2.95 -3.94
N LEU A 147 10.80 -2.36 -4.36
CA LEU A 147 9.59 -3.10 -4.74
C LEU A 147 9.84 -4.15 -5.82
N ASN A 148 10.56 -3.76 -6.87
CA ASN A 148 10.79 -4.63 -8.02
C ASN A 148 11.65 -5.84 -7.62
N GLU A 149 12.69 -5.63 -6.81
CA GLU A 149 13.57 -6.70 -6.32
C GLU A 149 12.82 -7.65 -5.38
N ASP A 150 12.10 -7.11 -4.40
CA ASP A 150 11.33 -7.89 -3.43
C ASP A 150 10.25 -8.73 -4.13
N VAL A 151 9.50 -8.16 -5.07
CA VAL A 151 8.45 -8.86 -5.82
C VAL A 151 9.05 -9.95 -6.71
N VAL A 152 10.08 -9.65 -7.51
CA VAL A 152 10.72 -10.64 -8.39
C VAL A 152 11.30 -11.80 -7.58
N CYS A 153 12.01 -11.50 -6.49
CA CYS A 153 12.60 -12.51 -5.61
C CYS A 153 11.52 -13.41 -5.00
N PHE A 154 10.40 -12.83 -4.55
CA PHE A 154 9.30 -13.58 -3.98
C PHE A 154 8.58 -14.46 -5.02
N LEU A 155 8.25 -13.90 -6.19
CA LEU A 155 7.58 -14.64 -7.27
C LEU A 155 8.44 -15.81 -7.79
N GLY A 156 9.76 -15.65 -7.82
CA GLY A 156 10.69 -16.72 -8.22
C GLY A 156 10.65 -17.98 -7.33
N ARG A 157 9.98 -17.93 -6.18
CA ARG A 157 9.73 -19.10 -5.31
C ARG A 157 8.60 -20.00 -5.81
N PHE A 158 7.69 -19.44 -6.61
CA PHE A 158 6.46 -20.11 -7.05
C PHE A 158 6.43 -20.29 -8.58
N TYR A 159 7.05 -19.38 -9.31
CA TYR A 159 6.99 -19.33 -10.77
C TYR A 159 8.38 -19.37 -11.41
N THR A 160 8.47 -20.04 -12.55
CA THR A 160 9.66 -19.97 -13.41
C THR A 160 9.58 -18.70 -14.25
N LEU A 161 10.28 -17.65 -13.82
CA LEU A 161 10.32 -16.37 -14.54
C LEU A 161 11.40 -16.37 -15.62
N THR A 162 11.04 -16.03 -16.85
CA THR A 162 12.00 -15.84 -17.94
C THR A 162 12.85 -14.57 -17.71
N PRO A 163 14.06 -14.50 -18.29
CA PRO A 163 14.87 -13.28 -18.23
C PRO A 163 14.15 -12.04 -18.76
N LEU A 164 13.27 -12.20 -19.76
CA LEU A 164 12.47 -11.10 -20.30
C LEU A 164 11.43 -10.61 -19.30
N GLN A 165 10.70 -11.51 -18.63
CA GLN A 165 9.75 -11.16 -17.57
C GLN A 165 10.46 -10.44 -16.41
N ILE A 166 11.59 -10.97 -15.95
CA ILE A 166 12.39 -10.33 -14.90
C ILE A 166 12.79 -8.90 -15.32
N LYS A 167 13.30 -8.73 -16.54
CA LYS A 167 13.67 -7.41 -17.06
C LYS A 167 12.49 -6.45 -17.12
N GLN A 168 11.32 -6.92 -17.57
CA GLN A 168 10.11 -6.10 -17.66
C GLN A 168 9.59 -5.70 -16.26
N MET A 169 9.61 -6.62 -15.31
CA MET A 169 9.25 -6.35 -13.91
C MET A 169 10.20 -5.33 -13.28
N SER A 170 11.51 -5.48 -13.50
CA SER A 170 12.53 -4.56 -12.98
C SER A 170 12.42 -3.13 -13.52
N CYS A 171 11.80 -2.94 -14.68
CA CYS A 171 11.53 -1.62 -15.27
C CYS A 171 10.10 -1.11 -15.05
N SER A 172 9.29 -1.83 -14.27
CA SER A 172 7.89 -1.45 -14.05
C SER A 172 7.80 -0.31 -13.04
N HIS A 173 7.61 0.91 -13.54
CA HIS A 173 7.31 2.09 -12.74
C HIS A 173 6.01 2.71 -13.24
N GLU A 174 4.93 2.48 -12.50
CA GLU A 174 3.59 2.98 -12.82
C GLU A 174 3.21 4.15 -11.91
N ASN A 175 2.40 5.08 -12.42
CA ASN A 175 1.81 6.19 -11.66
C ASN A 175 2.83 6.98 -10.83
N SER A 176 3.96 7.34 -11.46
CA SER A 176 4.94 8.25 -10.87
C SER A 176 4.39 9.68 -10.86
N ASN A 177 3.86 10.12 -9.72
CA ASN A 177 3.51 11.53 -9.54
C ASN A 177 4.77 12.41 -9.58
N GLU A 178 4.63 13.60 -10.18
CA GLU A 178 5.65 14.65 -10.24
C GLU A 178 5.52 15.56 -9.01
N TYR A 179 6.26 15.25 -7.95
CA TYR A 179 6.46 16.13 -6.80
C TYR A 179 7.86 15.90 -6.23
N ASP A 180 8.40 16.87 -5.48
CA ASP A 180 9.72 16.70 -4.84
C ASP A 180 9.62 15.64 -3.72
N ARG A 181 10.23 14.47 -3.99
CA ARG A 181 10.30 13.32 -3.08
C ARG A 181 11.46 13.39 -2.10
N ASN A 182 12.27 14.44 -2.15
CA ASN A 182 13.35 14.64 -1.20
C ASN A 182 12.77 14.99 0.18
N LEU A 183 12.68 13.98 1.04
CA LEU A 183 12.12 14.11 2.38
C LEU A 183 12.83 15.18 3.21
N GLY A 184 14.16 15.34 3.06
CA GLY A 184 14.93 16.36 3.81
C GLY A 184 14.62 17.81 3.41
N LYS A 185 13.94 18.03 2.28
CA LYS A 185 13.39 19.35 1.90
C LYS A 185 11.96 19.56 2.37
N ARG A 186 11.26 18.49 2.74
CA ARG A 186 9.84 18.50 3.13
C ARG A 186 9.64 18.44 4.64
N PHE A 187 10.52 17.72 5.32
CA PHE A 187 10.51 17.54 6.76
C PHE A 187 11.88 17.92 7.33
N SER A 188 11.86 18.71 8.40
CA SER A 188 13.01 18.84 9.29
C SER A 188 13.20 17.55 10.09
N GLN A 189 14.42 17.34 10.62
CA GLN A 189 14.72 16.21 11.50
C GLN A 189 13.72 16.09 12.65
N ARG A 190 13.40 17.21 13.33
CA ARG A 190 12.41 17.26 14.41
C ARG A 190 11.01 16.80 13.97
N GLN A 191 10.58 17.15 12.77
CA GLN A 191 9.28 16.71 12.25
C GLN A 191 9.26 15.22 11.91
N LEU A 192 10.39 14.65 11.47
CA LEU A 192 10.50 13.21 11.26
C LEU A 192 10.46 12.46 12.59
N GLU A 193 11.17 12.95 13.61
CA GLU A 193 11.14 12.39 14.96
C GLU A 193 9.73 12.46 15.57
N GLU A 194 9.06 13.60 15.42
CA GLU A 194 7.66 13.78 15.83
C GLU A 194 6.73 12.80 15.11
N LEU A 195 6.91 12.62 13.80
CA LEU A 195 6.09 11.71 12.99
C LEU A 195 6.22 10.26 13.46
N TYR A 196 7.45 9.76 13.62
CA TYR A 196 7.64 8.40 14.11
C TYR A 196 7.15 8.24 15.57
N HIS A 197 7.35 9.26 16.41
CA HIS A 197 6.84 9.25 17.78
C HIS A 197 5.32 9.13 17.84
N ASN A 198 4.61 9.86 16.97
CA ASN A 198 3.15 9.87 16.92
C ASN A 198 2.56 8.65 16.20
N CYS A 199 3.34 7.92 15.40
CA CYS A 199 2.92 6.71 14.69
C CYS A 199 3.66 5.45 15.19
N PRO A 200 3.47 5.03 16.44
CA PRO A 200 4.20 3.90 17.01
C PRO A 200 3.95 2.56 16.30
N LEU A 201 2.74 2.31 15.78
CA LEU A 201 2.45 1.07 15.06
C LEU A 201 3.25 1.03 13.77
N TRP A 202 3.16 2.08 12.95
CA TRP A 202 3.92 2.15 11.71
C TRP A 202 5.42 2.09 11.95
N SER A 203 5.93 2.84 12.93
CA SER A 203 7.35 2.81 13.33
C SER A 203 7.82 1.41 13.67
N THR A 204 7.01 0.65 14.42
CA THR A 204 7.33 -0.72 14.80
C THR A 204 7.46 -1.63 13.57
N TYR A 205 6.51 -1.56 12.63
CA TYR A 205 6.53 -2.39 11.44
C TYR A 205 7.56 -1.93 10.41
N GLU A 206 7.79 -0.63 10.27
CA GLU A 206 8.86 -0.10 9.43
C GLU A 206 10.22 -0.57 9.95
N GLN A 207 10.48 -0.44 11.26
CA GLN A 207 11.72 -0.93 11.87
C GLN A 207 11.88 -2.45 11.68
N LYS A 208 10.79 -3.22 11.82
CA LYS A 208 10.80 -4.68 11.60
C LYS A 208 11.12 -5.05 10.14
N VAL A 209 10.60 -4.31 9.17
CA VAL A 209 10.73 -4.65 7.73
C VAL A 209 12.00 -4.05 7.11
N TYR A 210 12.35 -2.83 7.47
CA TYR A 210 13.50 -2.11 6.90
C TYR A 210 14.76 -2.16 7.76
N GLY A 211 14.65 -2.53 9.05
CA GLY A 211 15.77 -2.60 9.98
C GLY A 211 16.21 -1.27 10.59
N SER A 212 15.63 -0.15 10.16
CA SER A 212 15.88 1.19 10.71
C SER A 212 14.68 2.10 10.45
N LEU A 213 14.59 3.23 11.15
CA LEU A 213 13.77 4.39 10.77
C LEU A 213 14.62 5.39 9.95
N LEU A 214 14.00 6.46 9.47
CA LEU A 214 14.68 7.55 8.73
C LEU A 214 15.08 8.74 9.63
N VAL A 215 15.23 8.49 10.94
CA VAL A 215 15.63 9.49 11.96
C VAL A 215 16.92 9.10 12.63
#